data_AF-A0A2N1MPJ2-F1
#
_entry.id   AF-A0A2N1MPJ2-F1
#
_cell.length_a   1.000
_cell.length_b   1.000
_cell.length_c   1.000
_cell.angle_alpha   90.00
_cell.angle_beta   90.00
_cell.angle_gamma   90.00
#
_symmetry.space_group_name_H-M   'P 1'
#
loop_
_entity.id
_entity.type
_entity.pdbx_description
1 polymer ?
#
loop_
_entity_poly.entity_id
_entity_poly.type
_entity_poly.pdbx_seq_one_letter_code
_entity_poly.pdbx_strand_id
1 'polypeptide(L)'
;MFEYKKSMKDFDGDMLDVILEPQFKPKEKELVQVTHDECHFYANDGQKKIWMEKDKNILRSKHIRCSIMVLTFLCPCHELLQLSDEQLQANPHIEYKEAVVLRSVQTDGYWKSEHILDQLVHQAIRIFEIMHPECIGVFCFD
;
A
#
# COMPACT_ATOMS: atom_id res chain seq x y z
N MET A 1 -5.45 20.32 0.01
CA MET A 1 -5.47 19.32 1.10
C MET A 1 -6.40 19.72 2.26
N PHE A 2 -6.30 20.94 2.82
CA PHE A 2 -7.14 21.39 3.94
C PHE A 2 -8.66 21.42 3.68
N GLU A 3 -9.09 21.65 2.44
CA GLU A 3 -10.52 21.65 2.09
C GLU A 3 -11.14 20.26 2.15
N TYR A 4 -10.40 19.23 1.73
CA TYR A 4 -10.84 17.83 1.77
C TYR A 4 -10.87 17.26 3.18
N LYS A 5 -9.99 17.75 4.08
CA LYS A 5 -9.89 17.25 5.46
C LYS A 5 -11.21 17.36 6.24
N LYS A 6 -12.07 18.34 5.91
CA LYS A 6 -13.37 18.53 6.59
C LYS A 6 -14.34 17.37 6.44
N SER A 7 -14.18 16.59 5.36
CA SER A 7 -15.06 15.46 5.03
C SER A 7 -14.35 14.11 5.19
N MET A 8 -13.14 14.11 5.77
CA MET A 8 -12.35 12.92 6.08
C MET A 8 -12.42 12.63 7.58
N LYS A 9 -12.32 11.36 7.95
CA LYS A 9 -12.05 10.96 9.32
C LYS A 9 -10.67 11.46 9.75
N ASP A 10 -10.58 11.92 10.99
CA ASP A 10 -9.30 12.20 11.65
C ASP A 10 -9.02 11.12 12.71
N PHE A 11 -7.76 10.95 13.08
CA PHE A 11 -7.34 9.94 14.05
C PHE A 11 -6.55 10.62 15.16
N ASP A 12 -6.90 10.34 16.41
CA ASP A 12 -6.33 10.98 17.62
C ASP A 12 -5.94 9.91 18.66
N GLY A 13 -5.32 10.36 19.75
CA GLY A 13 -4.70 9.51 20.76
C GLY A 13 -3.26 9.13 20.40
N ASP A 14 -2.49 8.72 21.41
CA ASP A 14 -1.06 8.39 21.24
C ASP A 14 -0.83 7.24 20.23
N MET A 15 -1.82 6.36 20.09
CA MET A 15 -1.80 5.20 19.18
C MET A 15 -2.66 5.41 17.93
N LEU A 16 -3.26 6.60 17.73
CA LEU A 16 -4.18 6.92 16.64
C LEU A 16 -5.42 6.00 16.58
N ASP A 17 -5.87 5.50 17.74
CA ASP A 17 -6.99 4.57 17.88
C ASP A 17 -8.35 5.26 18.08
N VAL A 18 -8.35 6.58 18.32
CA VAL A 18 -9.58 7.37 18.46
C VAL A 18 -9.98 7.95 17.11
N ILE A 19 -11.10 7.46 16.55
CA ILE A 19 -11.65 7.95 15.28
C ILE A 19 -12.52 9.18 15.53
N LEU A 20 -12.19 10.28 14.86
CA LEU A 20 -12.96 11.52 14.86
C LEU A 20 -13.79 11.61 13.58
N GLU A 21 -15.10 11.43 13.73
CA GLU A 21 -16.04 11.51 12.61
C GLU A 21 -16.21 12.95 12.11
N PRO A 22 -16.17 13.19 10.78
CA PRO A 22 -16.39 14.51 10.21
C PRO A 22 -17.85 14.96 10.35
N GLN A 23 -18.07 16.28 10.43
CA GLN A 23 -19.41 16.85 10.49
C GLN A 23 -19.96 17.07 9.09
N PHE A 24 -20.87 16.21 8.65
CA PHE A 24 -21.48 16.27 7.32
C PHE A 24 -22.67 17.24 7.25
N LYS A 25 -22.77 17.98 6.14
CA LYS A 25 -24.04 18.58 5.71
C LYS A 25 -24.89 17.55 4.95
N PRO A 26 -26.21 17.76 4.82
CA PRO A 26 -27.04 16.89 4.00
C PRO A 26 -26.50 16.80 2.56
N LYS A 27 -26.34 15.57 2.04
CA LYS A 27 -25.78 15.21 0.71
C LYS A 27 -24.25 15.23 0.58
N GLU A 28 -23.49 15.55 1.62
CA GLU A 28 -22.03 15.37 1.58
C GLU A 28 -21.69 13.88 1.77
N LYS A 29 -20.72 13.39 0.98
CA LYS A 29 -20.18 12.04 1.10
C LYS A 29 -18.88 12.07 1.88
N GLU A 30 -18.62 10.99 2.62
CA GLU A 30 -17.32 10.78 3.26
C GLU A 30 -16.21 10.72 2.20
N LEU A 31 -15.13 11.45 2.46
CA LEU A 31 -13.89 11.35 1.70
C LEU A 31 -12.94 10.42 2.42
N VAL A 32 -12.38 9.46 1.71
CA VAL A 32 -11.40 8.53 2.27
C VAL A 32 -10.08 8.75 1.56
N GLN A 33 -9.05 9.12 2.32
CA GLN A 33 -7.70 9.27 1.79
C GLN A 33 -7.07 7.88 1.58
N VAL A 34 -6.49 7.69 0.40
CA VAL A 34 -5.72 6.49 0.06
C VAL A 34 -4.37 6.93 -0.48
N THR A 35 -3.28 6.52 0.14
CA THR A 35 -1.92 6.90 -0.25
C THR A 35 -1.21 5.76 -0.94
N HIS A 36 -0.57 6.03 -2.07
CA HIS A 36 0.37 5.12 -2.70
C HIS A 36 1.75 5.27 -2.05
N ASP A 37 2.45 4.16 -1.82
CA ASP A 37 3.84 4.15 -1.36
C ASP A 37 4.62 3.00 -2.01
N GLU A 38 5.94 3.16 -2.08
CA GLU A 38 6.85 2.18 -2.64
C GLU A 38 7.97 1.78 -1.67
N CYS A 39 8.36 0.51 -1.72
CA CYS A 39 9.49 0.00 -0.96
C CYS A 39 10.41 -0.85 -1.83
N HIS A 40 11.71 -0.72 -1.58
CA HIS A 40 12.75 -1.54 -2.18
C HIS A 40 13.34 -2.50 -1.16
N PHE A 41 13.35 -3.79 -1.51
CA PHE A 41 14.01 -4.83 -0.73
C PHE A 41 15.13 -5.46 -1.54
N TYR A 42 16.35 -5.41 -1.02
CA TYR A 42 17.51 -6.05 -1.62
C TYR A 42 17.78 -7.40 -0.97
N ALA A 43 18.22 -8.37 -1.78
CA ALA A 43 18.54 -9.73 -1.31
C ALA A 43 19.62 -9.75 -0.21
N ASN A 44 20.40 -8.66 -0.10
CA ASN A 44 21.48 -8.53 0.87
C ASN A 44 21.17 -7.59 2.04
N ASP A 45 19.95 -7.04 2.18
CA ASP A 45 19.61 -6.11 3.28
C ASP A 45 19.55 -6.77 4.67
N GLY A 46 19.35 -8.08 4.74
CA GLY A 46 18.91 -8.75 5.97
C GLY A 46 19.99 -9.37 6.86
N GLN A 47 21.15 -9.77 6.33
CA GLN A 47 22.11 -10.51 7.17
C GLN A 47 23.04 -9.56 7.92
N LYS A 48 22.77 -9.15 9.16
CA LYS A 48 23.74 -8.36 9.95
C LYS A 48 24.84 -9.21 10.62
N LYS A 49 24.65 -10.54 10.68
CA LYS A 49 25.57 -11.49 11.32
C LYS A 49 25.83 -12.69 10.40
N ILE A 50 27.05 -13.20 10.42
CA ILE A 50 27.46 -14.43 9.73
C ILE A 50 28.24 -15.29 10.71
N TRP A 51 27.99 -16.60 10.70
CA TRP A 51 28.83 -17.56 11.40
C TRP A 51 30.04 -17.85 10.52
N MET A 52 31.23 -17.65 11.07
CA MET A 52 32.49 -17.87 10.37
C MET A 52 33.43 -18.70 11.23
N GLU A 53 34.27 -19.47 10.54
CA GLU A 53 35.40 -20.15 11.14
C GLU A 53 36.45 -19.12 11.59
N LYS A 54 37.11 -19.39 12.72
CA LYS A 54 37.91 -18.40 13.48
C LYS A 54 39.01 -17.71 12.65
N ASP A 55 39.52 -18.39 11.63
CA ASP A 55 40.64 -17.92 10.81
C ASP A 55 40.24 -17.61 9.35
N LYS A 56 38.93 -17.54 9.05
CA LYS A 56 38.44 -17.18 7.70
C LYS A 56 37.91 -15.75 7.65
N ASN A 57 38.50 -14.95 6.76
CA ASN A 57 37.96 -13.65 6.37
C ASN A 57 37.11 -13.79 5.11
N ILE A 58 35.78 -13.85 5.29
CA ILE A 58 34.86 -13.78 4.15
C ILE A 58 34.53 -12.32 3.88
N LEU A 59 35.02 -11.80 2.75
CA LEU A 59 34.56 -10.52 2.23
C LEU A 59 33.15 -10.71 1.68
N ARG A 60 32.18 -9.98 2.26
CA ARG A 60 30.86 -9.92 1.66
C ARG A 60 30.91 -9.10 0.38
N SER A 61 30.18 -9.60 -0.61
CA SER A 61 29.90 -8.81 -1.81
C SER A 61 29.20 -7.52 -1.39
N LYS A 62 29.77 -6.38 -1.79
CA LYS A 62 29.11 -5.08 -1.70
C LYS A 62 28.00 -4.92 -2.75
N HIS A 63 27.85 -5.89 -3.66
CA HIS A 63 26.83 -5.82 -4.69
C HIS A 63 25.45 -6.09 -4.10
N ILE A 64 24.49 -5.30 -4.56
CA ILE A 64 23.09 -5.28 -4.13
C ILE A 64 22.35 -6.61 -4.45
N ARG A 65 22.89 -7.43 -5.37
CA ARG A 65 22.27 -8.66 -5.92
C ARG A 65 20.88 -8.37 -6.48
N CYS A 66 19.92 -9.29 -6.27
CA CYS A 66 18.54 -9.16 -6.71
C CYS A 66 17.77 -8.23 -5.78
N SER A 67 16.72 -7.61 -6.31
CA SER A 67 15.89 -6.68 -5.58
C SER A 67 14.45 -6.73 -6.03
N ILE A 68 13.55 -6.59 -5.07
CA ILE A 68 12.12 -6.55 -5.31
C ILE A 68 11.63 -5.15 -4.96
N MET A 69 10.86 -4.57 -5.89
CA MET A 69 10.03 -3.40 -5.67
C MET A 69 8.67 -3.86 -5.20
N VAL A 70 8.16 -3.23 -4.15
CA VAL A 70 6.80 -3.43 -3.66
C VAL A 70 6.09 -2.10 -3.76
N LEU A 71 4.99 -2.06 -4.51
CA LEU A 71 4.14 -0.89 -4.66
C LEU A 71 2.78 -1.20 -4.08
N THR A 72 2.24 -0.32 -3.24
CA THR A 72 0.94 -0.57 -2.61
C THR A 72 0.16 0.70 -2.29
N PHE A 73 -1.13 0.52 -1.99
CA PHE A 73 -2.02 1.55 -1.51
C PHE A 73 -2.39 1.31 -0.04
N LEU A 74 -2.35 2.38 0.74
CA LEU A 74 -2.64 2.38 2.17
C LEU A 74 -3.83 3.30 2.49
N CYS A 75 -4.72 2.87 3.39
CA CYS A 75 -5.72 3.69 4.05
C CYS A 75 -5.32 3.91 5.51
N PRO A 76 -5.43 5.13 6.06
CA PRO A 76 -5.28 5.37 7.50
C PRO A 76 -6.25 4.54 8.36
N CYS A 77 -7.37 4.13 7.79
CA CYS A 77 -8.46 3.46 8.48
C CYS A 77 -8.26 1.96 8.72
N HIS A 78 -7.50 1.28 7.86
CA HIS A 78 -7.35 -0.19 7.88
C HIS A 78 -6.03 -0.67 7.27
N GLU A 79 -5.06 0.24 7.13
CA GLU A 79 -3.72 -0.02 6.61
C GLU A 79 -3.75 -0.44 5.13
N LEU A 80 -3.55 -1.71 4.81
CA LEU A 80 -3.42 -2.18 3.44
C LEU A 80 -4.78 -2.13 2.72
N LEU A 81 -4.81 -1.61 1.49
CA LEU A 81 -6.00 -1.68 0.65
C LEU A 81 -6.20 -3.11 0.14
N GLN A 82 -6.88 -3.92 0.96
CA GLN A 82 -7.09 -5.35 0.78
C GLN A 82 -8.51 -5.75 1.21
N LEU A 83 -9.10 -6.70 0.47
CA LEU A 83 -10.34 -7.35 0.81
C LEU A 83 -10.12 -8.48 1.82
N SER A 84 -11.09 -8.68 2.72
CA SER A 84 -11.22 -9.94 3.45
C SER A 84 -11.55 -11.11 2.52
N ASP A 85 -11.35 -12.34 2.99
CA ASP A 85 -11.69 -13.54 2.23
C ASP A 85 -13.20 -13.61 1.96
N GLU A 86 -14.03 -13.15 2.90
CA GLU A 86 -15.48 -13.07 2.75
C GLU A 86 -15.89 -12.06 1.68
N GLN A 87 -15.27 -10.87 1.66
CA GLN A 87 -15.53 -9.86 0.63
C GLN A 87 -15.09 -10.34 -0.75
N LEU A 88 -13.95 -11.03 -0.85
CA LEU A 88 -13.49 -11.59 -2.12
C LEU A 88 -14.43 -12.69 -2.63
N GLN A 89 -14.91 -13.57 -1.76
CA GLN A 89 -15.91 -14.59 -2.12
C GLN A 89 -17.24 -13.98 -2.57
N ALA A 90 -17.68 -12.89 -1.92
CA ALA A 90 -18.90 -12.18 -2.30
C ALA A 90 -18.76 -11.40 -3.63
N ASN A 91 -17.53 -11.11 -4.07
CA ASN A 91 -17.23 -10.33 -5.26
C ASN A 91 -16.34 -11.14 -6.24
N PRO A 92 -16.84 -12.23 -6.83
CA PRO A 92 -16.04 -13.15 -7.66
C PRO A 92 -15.55 -12.55 -8.98
N HIS A 93 -16.01 -11.34 -9.33
CA HIS A 93 -15.55 -10.58 -10.49
C HIS A 93 -14.25 -9.81 -10.22
N ILE A 94 -13.82 -9.75 -8.95
CA ILE A 94 -12.55 -9.16 -8.54
C ILE A 94 -11.46 -10.22 -8.62
N GLU A 95 -10.42 -9.94 -9.40
CA GLU A 95 -9.30 -10.84 -9.61
C GLU A 95 -8.28 -10.80 -8.46
N TYR A 96 -8.10 -9.62 -7.86
CA TYR A 96 -7.05 -9.36 -6.87
C TYR A 96 -7.63 -9.08 -5.48
N LYS A 97 -7.15 -9.80 -4.48
CA LYS A 97 -7.51 -9.57 -3.07
C LYS A 97 -6.95 -8.24 -2.55
N GLU A 98 -5.76 -7.87 -3.00
CA GLU A 98 -4.99 -6.73 -2.51
C GLU A 98 -4.45 -5.88 -3.66
N ALA A 99 -4.33 -4.57 -3.43
CA ALA A 99 -3.72 -3.65 -4.38
C ALA A 99 -2.18 -3.61 -4.17
N VAL A 100 -1.51 -4.75 -4.36
CA VAL A 100 -0.05 -4.89 -4.20
C VAL A 100 0.58 -5.35 -5.51
N VAL A 101 1.63 -4.66 -5.95
CA VAL A 101 2.44 -5.06 -7.11
C VAL A 101 3.87 -5.35 -6.65
N LEU A 102 4.34 -6.55 -6.99
CA LEU A 102 5.71 -7.01 -6.75
C LEU A 102 6.46 -7.06 -8.08
N ARG A 103 7.64 -6.45 -8.14
CA ARG A 103 8.47 -6.47 -9.35
C ARG A 103 9.92 -6.74 -9.05
N SER A 104 10.55 -7.62 -9.82
CA SER A 104 11.99 -7.87 -9.74
C SER A 104 12.71 -6.89 -10.66
N VAL A 105 13.59 -6.06 -10.09
CA VAL A 105 14.29 -5.01 -10.86
C VAL A 105 15.18 -5.62 -11.94
N GLN A 106 15.72 -6.82 -11.69
CA GLN A 106 16.67 -7.47 -12.59
C GLN A 106 15.98 -8.14 -13.79
N THR A 107 14.73 -8.60 -13.63
CA THR A 107 13.98 -9.27 -14.70
C THR A 107 13.01 -8.32 -15.40
N ASP A 108 12.34 -7.48 -14.62
CA ASP A 108 11.23 -6.68 -15.11
C ASP A 108 11.69 -5.22 -15.35
N GLY A 109 12.77 -4.80 -14.68
CA GLY A 109 13.19 -3.40 -14.60
C GLY A 109 12.47 -2.64 -13.48
N TYR A 110 12.70 -1.33 -13.43
CA TYR A 110 11.98 -0.45 -12.50
C TYR A 110 10.51 -0.28 -12.90
N TRP A 111 9.68 0.10 -11.93
CA TRP A 111 8.34 0.59 -12.22
C TRP A 111 8.37 1.87 -13.05
N LYS A 112 7.21 2.17 -13.61
CA LYS A 112 6.90 3.35 -14.41
C LYS A 112 5.45 3.71 -14.15
N SER A 113 5.06 4.94 -14.43
CA SER A 113 3.70 5.43 -14.23
C SER A 113 2.61 4.53 -14.84
N GLU A 114 2.89 3.86 -15.96
CA GLU A 114 1.96 2.89 -16.58
C GLU A 114 1.57 1.75 -15.63
N HIS A 115 2.48 1.28 -14.79
CA HIS A 115 2.22 0.21 -13.82
C HIS A 115 1.35 0.71 -12.66
N ILE A 116 1.56 1.95 -12.20
CA ILE A 116 0.73 2.55 -11.16
C ILE A 116 -0.69 2.78 -11.68
N LEU A 117 -0.83 3.27 -12.92
CA LEU A 117 -2.14 3.45 -13.54
C LEU A 117 -2.88 2.13 -13.71
N ASP A 118 -2.17 1.08 -14.14
CA ASP A 118 -2.73 -0.27 -14.26
C ASP A 118 -3.22 -0.79 -12.89
N GLN A 119 -2.36 -0.72 -11.86
CA GLN A 119 -2.70 -1.10 -10.49
C GLN A 119 -3.89 -0.29 -9.95
N LEU A 120 -3.93 1.01 -10.19
CA LEU A 120 -4.99 1.90 -9.74
C LEU A 120 -6.34 1.50 -10.34
N VAL A 121 -6.39 1.36 -11.67
CA VAL A 121 -7.64 1.12 -12.42
C VAL A 121 -8.15 -0.31 -12.24
N HIS A 122 -7.24 -1.29 -12.22
CA HIS A 122 -7.61 -2.70 -12.22
C HIS A 122 -7.67 -3.33 -10.82
N GLN A 123 -7.04 -2.73 -9.81
CA GLN A 123 -7.01 -3.25 -8.45
C GLN A 123 -7.56 -2.23 -7.45
N ALA A 124 -6.89 -1.11 -7.26
CA ALA A 124 -7.13 -0.23 -6.12
C ALA A 124 -8.53 0.40 -6.11
N ILE A 125 -9.01 0.94 -7.23
CA ILE A 125 -10.36 1.51 -7.32
C ILE A 125 -11.43 0.44 -7.03
N ARG A 126 -11.27 -0.76 -7.57
CA ARG A 126 -12.27 -1.83 -7.40
C ARG A 126 -12.33 -2.33 -5.96
N ILE A 127 -11.17 -2.50 -5.32
CA ILE A 127 -11.08 -2.86 -3.90
C ILE A 127 -11.66 -1.74 -3.05
N PHE A 128 -11.35 -0.48 -3.36
CA PHE A 128 -11.86 0.69 -2.66
C PHE A 128 -13.39 0.76 -2.69
N GLU A 129 -14.02 0.57 -3.85
CA GLU A 129 -15.48 0.63 -4.01
C GLU A 129 -16.21 -0.41 -3.14
N ILE A 130 -15.59 -1.56 -2.90
CA ILE A 130 -16.12 -2.62 -2.02
C ILE A 130 -15.89 -2.28 -0.54
N MET A 131 -14.70 -1.77 -0.21
CA MET A 131 -14.32 -1.45 1.18
C MET A 131 -15.06 -0.22 1.72
N HIS A 132 -15.33 0.75 0.85
CA HIS A 132 -15.87 2.06 1.21
C HIS A 132 -17.10 2.41 0.37
N PRO A 133 -18.22 1.66 0.53
CA PRO A 133 -19.42 1.92 -0.22
C PRO A 133 -19.91 3.36 0.03
N GLU A 134 -20.41 3.99 -1.02
CA GLU A 134 -20.93 5.37 -1.01
C GLU A 134 -19.94 6.49 -0.68
N CYS A 135 -18.68 6.17 -0.37
CA CYS A 135 -17.62 7.14 -0.12
C CYS A 135 -16.95 7.62 -1.42
N ILE A 136 -16.13 8.66 -1.32
CA ILE A 136 -15.29 9.15 -2.42
C ILE A 136 -13.82 8.96 -2.05
N GLY A 137 -13.07 8.23 -2.87
CA GLY A 137 -11.64 8.02 -2.68
C GLY A 137 -10.82 9.22 -3.13
N VAL A 138 -9.91 9.69 -2.28
CA VAL A 138 -8.88 10.68 -2.61
C VAL A 138 -7.54 9.95 -2.67
N PHE A 139 -7.16 9.56 -3.88
CA PHE A 139 -5.90 8.84 -4.14
C PHE A 139 -4.74 9.83 -4.24
N CYS A 140 -3.74 9.64 -3.39
CA CYS A 140 -2.51 10.45 -3.33
C CYS A 140 -1.32 9.61 -3.78
N PHE A 141 -0.49 10.20 -4.63
CA PHE A 141 0.73 9.59 -5.19
C PHE A 141 1.92 10.48 -4.84
N ASP A 142 3.09 9.86 -4.66
CA ASP A 142 4.37 10.53 -4.40
C ASP A 142 5.10 10.95 -5.69
#